data_AF-A0A7J9CMG7-F1
#
_entry.id   AF-A0A7J9CMG7-F1
#
_cell.length_a   1.000
_cell.length_b   1.000
_cell.length_c   1.000
_cell.angle_alpha   90.00
_cell.angle_beta   90.00
_cell.angle_gamma   90.00
#
_symmetry.space_group_name_H-M   'P 1'
#
loop_
_entity.id
_entity.type
_entity.pdbx_description
1 polymer ?
#
loop_
_entity_poly.entity_id
_entity_poly.type
_entity_poly.pdbx_seq_one_letter_code
_entity_poly.pdbx_strand_id
1 'polypeptide(L)' 'MAPGTVQGYGQAFVFSENQKLDWCNMFALGVEPPCIRNPKLWPSKPVNFR' A
#
# COMPACT_ATOMS: atom_id res chain seq x y z
N MET A 1 4.01 0.18 -4.75
CA MET A 1 3.95 -0.96 -3.80
C MET A 1 5.29 -1.63 -3.79
N ALA A 2 5.70 -2.27 -2.69
CA ALA A 2 6.94 -3.03 -2.69
C ALA A 2 6.79 -4.30 -3.55
N PRO A 3 7.79 -4.66 -4.38
CA PRO A 3 7.70 -5.83 -5.26
C PRO A 3 7.31 -7.10 -4.50
N GLY A 4 6.36 -7.86 -5.04
CA GLY A 4 5.86 -9.09 -4.42
C GLY A 4 4.96 -8.88 -3.19
N THR A 5 4.57 -7.64 -2.90
CA THR A 5 3.65 -7.32 -1.79
C THR A 5 2.52 -6.40 -2.25
N VAL A 6 1.44 -6.36 -1.48
CA VAL A 6 0.33 -5.41 -1.67
C VAL A 6 0.53 -4.10 -0.91
N GLN A 7 1.62 -3.97 -0.14
CA GLN A 7 1.85 -2.84 0.76
C GLN A 7 2.71 -1.74 0.11
N GLY A 8 2.49 -0.49 0.55
CA GLY A 8 3.17 0.72 0.11
C GLY A 8 2.34 1.61 -0.81
N TYR A 9 3.00 2.63 -1.38
CA TYR A 9 2.38 3.61 -2.26
C TYR A 9 2.28 3.09 -3.70
N GLY A 10 1.11 3.17 -4.33
CA GLY A 10 0.91 2.74 -5.71
C GLY A 10 -0.56 2.82 -6.14
N GLN A 11 -0.93 2.01 -7.13
CA GLN A 11 -2.30 1.91 -7.65
C GLN A 11 -2.78 0.46 -7.54
N ALA A 12 -4.08 0.23 -7.73
CA ALA A 12 -4.65 -1.10 -7.84
C ALA A 12 -3.97 -1.93 -8.96
N PHE A 13 -3.84 -3.23 -8.72
CA PHE A 13 -3.36 -4.16 -9.74
C PHE A 13 -4.37 -4.30 -10.88
N VAL A 14 -3.86 -4.49 -12.10
CA VAL A 14 -4.68 -4.76 -13.29
C VAL A 14 -4.75 -6.26 -13.50
N PHE A 15 -5.95 -6.82 -13.45
CA PHE A 15 -6.23 -8.25 -13.62
C PHE A 15 -6.90 -8.57 -14.95
N SER A 16 -7.45 -7.57 -15.64
CA SER A 16 -8.08 -7.73 -16.96
C SER A 16 -8.08 -6.43 -17.76
N GLU A 17 -8.21 -6.53 -19.08
CA GLU A 17 -8.25 -5.36 -19.99
C GLU A 17 -9.46 -4.46 -19.76
N ASN A 18 -10.59 -5.02 -19.32
CA ASN A 18 -11.84 -4.30 -19.09
C ASN A 18 -11.98 -3.76 -17.66
N GLN A 19 -10.94 -3.86 -16.84
CA GLN A 19 -10.99 -3.38 -15.46
C GLN A 19 -11.04 -1.86 -15.41
N LYS A 20 -12.11 -1.32 -14.82
CA LYS A 20 -12.18 0.10 -14.49
C LYS A 20 -11.28 0.38 -13.30
N LEU A 21 -10.40 1.37 -13.43
CA LEU A 21 -9.50 1.80 -12.38
C LEU A 21 -9.98 3.12 -11.80
N ASP A 22 -9.84 3.26 -10.49
CA ASP A 22 -10.05 4.55 -9.83
C ASP A 22 -8.97 5.54 -10.25
N TRP A 23 -9.38 6.78 -10.47
CA TRP A 23 -8.45 7.89 -10.72
C TRP A 23 -7.91 8.42 -9.40
N CYS A 24 -7.15 7.58 -8.71
CA CYS A 24 -6.56 7.93 -7.42
C CYS A 24 -5.21 7.23 -7.21
N ASN A 25 -4.48 7.76 -6.24
CA ASN A 25 -3.31 7.08 -5.69
C ASN A 25 -3.72 6.33 -4.42
N MET A 26 -3.05 5.22 -4.13
CA MET A 26 -3.32 4.38 -2.98
C MET A 26 -2.07 4.21 -2.11
N PHE A 27 -2.26 4.24 -0.80
CA PHE A 27 -1.24 3.89 0.17
C PHE A 27 -1.77 2.77 1.08
N ALA A 28 -1.34 1.54 0.84
CA ALA A 28 -1.84 0.36 1.53
C ALA A 28 -0.83 -0.13 2.58
N LEU A 29 -1.28 -0.31 3.83
CA LEU A 29 -0.45 -0.83 4.91
C LEU A 29 -1.17 -1.95 5.66
N GLY A 30 -0.42 -2.99 6.03
CA GLY A 30 -0.89 -3.96 7.01
C GLY A 30 -0.83 -3.33 8.39
N VAL A 31 -1.98 -3.22 9.07
CA VAL A 31 -2.08 -2.63 10.41
C VAL A 31 -2.32 -3.70 11.47
N GLU A 32 -3.23 -4.65 11.24
CA GLU A 32 -3.53 -5.73 12.20
C GLU A 32 -3.63 -7.08 11.51
N PRO A 33 -3.15 -8.18 12.14
CA PRO A 33 -2.45 -8.25 13.43
C PRO A 33 -1.01 -7.65 13.39
N PRO A 34 -0.34 -7.40 14.53
CA PRO A 34 0.97 -6.74 14.54
C PRO A 34 2.05 -7.47 13.72
N CYS A 35 1.92 -8.79 13.54
CA CYS A 35 2.85 -9.61 12.78
C CYS A 35 2.85 -9.33 11.27
N ILE A 36 1.82 -8.67 10.72
CA ILE A 36 1.77 -8.31 9.29
C ILE A 36 2.29 -6.89 9.00
N ARG A 37 2.57 -6.10 10.05
CA ARG A 37 3.15 -4.77 9.91
C ARG A 37 4.57 -4.89 9.37
N ASN A 38 4.88 -4.15 8.31
CA ASN A 38 6.25 -4.02 7.81
C ASN A 38 6.76 -2.59 8.07
N PRO A 39 7.47 -2.32 9.19
CA PRO A 39 7.88 -0.97 9.57
C PRO A 39 8.73 -0.23 8.53
N LYS A 40 9.38 -0.95 7.61
CA LYS A 40 10.17 -0.35 6.52
C LYS A 40 9.30 0.36 5.48
N LEU A 41 8.01 -0.01 5.38
CA LEU A 41 7.06 0.57 4.45
C LEU A 41 6.24 1.71 5.08
N TRP A 42 6.36 1.91 6.40
CA TRP A 42 5.68 2.98 7.09
C TRP A 42 6.41 4.32 6.85
N PRO A 43 5.70 5.39 6.47
CA PRO A 43 6.28 6.72 6.32
C PRO A 43 6.93 7.20 7.61
N SER A 44 8.12 7.78 7.49
CA SER A 44 8.76 8.52 8.58
C SER A 44 8.33 9.99 8.64
N LYS A 45 7.54 10.44 7.66
CA LYS A 45 7.03 11.80 7.55
C LYS A 45 5.51 11.76 7.27
N PRO A 46 4.70 12.57 7.96
CA PRO A 46 5.05 13.42 9.11
C PRO A 46 5.52 12.59 10.32
N VAL A 47 6.21 13.22 11.28
CA VAL A 47 6.90 12.51 12.38
C VAL A 47 5.96 11.67 13.26
N ASN A 48 4.66 12.01 13.27
CA ASN A 48 3.61 11.36 14.04
C ASN A 48 2.74 10.41 13.21
N PHE A 49 3.22 9.95 12.04
CA PHE A 49 2.45 9.02 11.22
C PHE A 49 2.37 7.61 11.82
N ARG A 50 3.44 7.19 12.52
CA ARG A 50 3.60 5.82 13.05
C ARG A 50 2.93 5.63 14.41
#